data_AF-A0A951CJL1-F1
#
_entry.id   AF-A0A951CJL1-F1
#
_cell.length_a   1.000
_cell.length_b   1.000
_cell.length_c   1.000
_cell.angle_alpha   90.00
_cell.angle_beta   90.00
_cell.angle_gamma   90.00
#
_symmetry.space_group_name_H-M   'P 1'
#
loop_
_entity.id
_entity.type
_entity.pdbx_description
1 polymer ?
#
loop_
_entity_poly.entity_id
_entity_poly.type
_entity_poly.pdbx_seq_one_letter_code
_entity_poly.pdbx_strand_id
1 'polypeptide(L)'
;GADELGIALVAHAIARRAGWTPRVAVRYSTPEGALYQDPIEFAPISTAIDALISVCGGVRDDDRPDIVLYVRVPQTPRAQDDAFVAGMTADRSAGRAVALADLSYLHSYSEQADFARRILASGLAAQLDAYSSWNTNANTVGTALAEAIAAGAGRRTNSYDALAHRTFTFVMFLDDYAFHDEVRPDLDATLVAQGIEDHSLLSPEVAAAMSQRDRALLWMYAQQILEQLDPGYHIAAMSIGLPWSRTFETSIDVGLAPNL
;
A
#
# COMPACT_ATOMS: atom_id res chain seq x y z
N GLY A 1 -6.74 -11.76 6.74
CA GLY A 1 -5.55 -12.36 6.11
C GLY A 1 -4.63 -12.89 7.19
N ALA A 2 -3.55 -13.55 6.79
CA ALA A 2 -2.51 -14.03 7.70
C ALA A 2 -1.32 -13.07 7.76
N ASP A 3 -0.95 -12.46 6.63
CA ASP A 3 0.33 -11.76 6.49
C ASP A 3 0.31 -10.37 7.16
N GLU A 4 -0.84 -9.69 7.19
CA GLU A 4 -1.00 -8.40 7.85
C GLU A 4 -1.11 -8.49 9.38
N LEU A 5 -1.43 -9.68 9.91
CA LEU A 5 -1.72 -9.81 11.34
C LEU A 5 -0.49 -9.44 12.20
N GLY A 6 0.71 -9.75 11.72
CA GLY A 6 1.96 -9.37 12.37
C GLY A 6 2.09 -7.85 12.52
N ILE A 7 1.95 -7.10 11.42
CA ILE A 7 2.09 -5.63 11.44
C ILE A 7 0.92 -4.97 12.20
N ALA A 8 -0.29 -5.51 12.11
CA ALA A 8 -1.46 -5.04 12.86
C ALA A 8 -1.27 -5.17 14.37
N LEU A 9 -0.74 -6.30 14.85
CA LEU A 9 -0.46 -6.51 16.28
C LEU A 9 0.70 -5.63 16.78
N VAL A 10 1.70 -5.37 15.95
CA VAL A 10 2.77 -4.40 16.26
C VAL A 10 2.20 -2.99 16.38
N ALA A 11 1.35 -2.56 15.42
CA ALA A 11 0.68 -1.27 15.47
C ALA A 11 -0.18 -1.11 16.74
N HIS A 12 -0.92 -2.15 17.11
CA HIS A 12 -1.66 -2.19 18.38
C HIS A 12 -0.72 -1.99 19.57
N ALA A 13 0.36 -2.76 19.66
CA ALA A 13 1.32 -2.64 20.76
C ALA A 13 1.92 -1.23 20.86
N ILE A 14 2.23 -0.60 19.72
CA ILE A 14 2.72 0.78 19.63
C ILE A 14 1.65 1.77 20.11
N ALA A 15 0.40 1.68 19.62
CA ALA A 15 -0.70 2.55 20.01
C ALA A 15 -0.99 2.45 21.52
N ARG A 16 -1.04 1.21 22.04
CA ARG A 16 -1.20 0.93 23.47
C ARG A 16 -0.07 1.55 24.31
N ARG A 17 1.19 1.43 23.87
CA ARG A 17 2.34 2.05 24.55
C ARG A 17 2.25 3.59 24.54
N ALA A 18 1.68 4.17 23.49
CA ALA A 18 1.39 5.60 23.41
C ALA A 18 0.17 6.03 24.26
N GLY A 19 -0.53 5.10 24.91
CA GLY A 19 -1.77 5.39 25.64
C GLY A 19 -2.90 5.90 24.73
N TRP A 20 -2.87 5.51 23.45
CA TRP A 20 -3.76 6.01 22.41
C TRP A 20 -4.64 4.89 21.87
N THR A 21 -5.94 5.19 21.75
CA THR A 21 -6.91 4.38 21.01
C THR A 21 -7.26 5.13 19.73
N PRO A 22 -6.72 4.72 18.57
CA PRO A 22 -6.98 5.39 17.29
C PRO A 22 -8.47 5.42 16.97
N ARG A 23 -9.02 6.62 16.76
CA ARG A 23 -10.36 6.79 16.20
C ARG A 23 -10.27 6.81 14.67
N VAL A 24 -10.91 5.86 14.01
CA VAL A 24 -10.82 5.70 12.55
C VAL A 24 -12.18 6.00 11.92
N ALA A 25 -12.21 6.93 10.97
CA ALA A 25 -13.33 7.10 10.05
C ALA A 25 -13.07 6.31 8.77
N VAL A 26 -14.11 5.76 8.15
CA VAL A 26 -13.99 4.98 6.91
C VAL A 26 -14.77 5.64 5.79
N ARG A 27 -14.11 5.91 4.68
CA ARG A 27 -14.72 6.50 3.48
C ARG A 27 -14.47 5.61 2.28
N TYR A 28 -15.55 5.20 1.61
CA TYR A 28 -15.46 4.37 0.42
C TYR A 28 -15.48 5.22 -0.84
N SER A 29 -14.87 4.73 -1.91
CA SER A 29 -14.89 5.38 -3.22
C SER A 29 -16.26 5.40 -3.89
N THR A 30 -17.17 4.51 -3.48
CA THR A 30 -18.56 4.46 -3.96
C THR A 30 -19.55 4.43 -2.79
N PRO A 31 -20.81 4.87 -2.96
CA PRO A 31 -21.81 4.80 -1.88
C PRO A 31 -22.07 3.38 -1.36
N GLU A 32 -22.02 2.38 -2.24
CA GLU A 32 -22.22 0.97 -1.91
C GLU A 32 -20.90 0.27 -1.51
N GLY A 33 -19.76 0.97 -1.47
CA GLY A 33 -18.45 0.35 -1.28
C GLY A 33 -18.32 -0.45 0.03
N ALA A 34 -19.07 -0.08 1.07
CA ALA A 34 -19.14 -0.86 2.33
C ALA A 34 -19.68 -2.29 2.14
N LEU A 35 -20.46 -2.53 1.09
CA LEU A 35 -21.07 -3.80 0.74
C LEU A 35 -20.21 -4.62 -0.24
N TYR A 36 -19.11 -4.05 -0.75
CA TYR A 36 -18.20 -4.78 -1.62
C TYR A 36 -17.73 -6.06 -0.91
N GLN A 37 -17.91 -7.19 -1.57
CA GLN A 37 -17.47 -8.49 -1.09
C GLN A 37 -16.59 -9.12 -2.16
N ASP A 38 -15.33 -9.31 -1.81
CA ASP A 38 -14.39 -9.99 -2.68
C ASP A 38 -14.73 -11.50 -2.76
N PRO A 39 -14.60 -12.16 -3.92
CA PRO A 39 -14.93 -13.58 -4.08
C PRO A 39 -14.19 -14.53 -3.13
N ILE A 40 -13.00 -14.16 -2.65
CA ILE A 40 -12.21 -14.99 -1.73
C ILE A 40 -12.40 -14.63 -0.25
N GLU A 41 -13.23 -13.63 0.06
CA GLU A 41 -13.49 -13.15 1.42
C GLU A 41 -14.87 -13.59 1.92
N PHE A 42 -14.94 -13.94 3.22
CA PHE A 42 -16.15 -14.50 3.83
C PHE A 42 -17.30 -13.50 4.02
N ALA A 43 -16.98 -12.21 4.16
CA ALA A 43 -17.93 -11.17 4.52
C ALA A 43 -17.69 -9.89 3.71
N PRO A 44 -18.68 -8.97 3.66
CA PRO A 44 -18.46 -7.64 3.09
C PRO A 44 -17.28 -6.92 3.74
N ILE A 45 -16.61 -6.08 2.96
CA ILE A 45 -15.38 -5.40 3.36
C ILE A 45 -15.55 -4.55 4.62
N SER A 46 -16.72 -3.98 4.85
CA SER A 46 -17.01 -3.22 6.08
C SER A 46 -16.85 -4.06 7.35
N THR A 47 -17.24 -5.34 7.33
CA THR A 47 -17.08 -6.25 8.47
C THR A 47 -15.60 -6.54 8.73
N ALA A 48 -14.82 -6.74 7.66
CA ALA A 48 -13.38 -6.97 7.77
C ALA A 48 -12.65 -5.71 8.28
N ILE A 49 -13.00 -4.52 7.77
CA ILE A 49 -12.43 -3.24 8.21
C ILE A 49 -12.69 -3.01 9.70
N ASP A 50 -13.94 -3.20 10.17
CA ASP A 50 -14.26 -2.99 11.59
C ASP A 50 -13.46 -3.95 12.49
N ALA A 51 -13.27 -5.21 12.06
CA ALA A 51 -12.43 -6.17 12.76
C ALA A 51 -10.94 -5.76 12.74
N LEU A 52 -10.41 -5.31 11.61
CA LEU A 52 -9.01 -4.87 11.47
C LEU A 52 -8.71 -3.61 12.28
N ILE A 53 -9.64 -2.64 12.33
CA ILE A 53 -9.55 -1.48 13.22
C ILE A 53 -9.39 -1.95 14.67
N SER A 54 -10.21 -2.90 15.10
CA SER A 54 -10.15 -3.48 16.46
C SER A 54 -8.84 -4.23 16.72
N VAL A 55 -8.37 -5.07 15.77
CA VAL A 55 -7.11 -5.81 15.88
C VAL A 55 -5.92 -4.86 16.00
N CYS A 56 -5.93 -3.74 15.27
CA CYS A 56 -4.91 -2.69 15.38
C CYS A 56 -5.03 -1.82 16.65
N GLY A 57 -6.00 -2.11 17.54
CA GLY A 57 -6.21 -1.39 18.80
C GLY A 57 -6.99 -0.09 18.68
N GLY A 58 -7.63 0.15 17.53
CA GLY A 58 -8.48 1.31 17.26
C GLY A 58 -9.97 1.06 17.50
N VAL A 59 -10.74 2.11 17.29
CA VAL A 59 -12.21 2.10 17.29
C VAL A 59 -12.73 2.93 16.13
N ARG A 60 -13.90 2.56 15.59
CA ARG A 60 -14.56 3.36 14.56
C ARG A 60 -15.22 4.59 15.17
N ASP A 61 -14.92 5.77 14.62
CA ASP A 61 -15.56 7.04 14.97
C ASP A 61 -15.51 7.94 13.72
N ASP A 62 -16.63 7.97 12.99
CA ASP A 62 -16.77 8.75 11.75
C ASP A 62 -16.95 10.26 12.03
N ASP A 63 -17.28 10.66 13.26
CA ASP A 63 -17.54 12.05 13.65
C ASP A 63 -16.27 12.78 14.10
N ARG A 64 -15.40 12.11 14.86
CA ARG A 64 -14.16 12.69 15.43
C ARG A 64 -12.93 11.81 15.19
N PRO A 65 -12.61 11.49 13.92
CA PRO A 65 -11.49 10.62 13.60
C PRO A 65 -10.13 11.26 13.93
N ASP A 66 -9.21 10.42 14.40
CA ASP A 66 -7.77 10.69 14.35
C ASP A 66 -7.19 10.34 12.96
N ILE A 67 -7.73 9.31 12.31
CA ILE A 67 -7.33 8.80 11.00
C ILE A 67 -8.59 8.68 10.12
N VAL A 68 -8.51 9.14 8.88
CA VAL A 68 -9.52 8.85 7.85
C VAL A 68 -8.95 7.81 6.90
N LEU A 69 -9.51 6.59 6.96
CA LEU A 69 -9.20 5.51 6.04
C LEU A 69 -10.07 5.65 4.79
N TYR A 70 -9.43 5.96 3.68
CA TYR A 70 -10.01 5.97 2.35
C TYR A 70 -9.85 4.58 1.73
N VAL A 71 -10.97 3.96 1.38
CA VAL A 71 -11.04 2.61 0.81
C VAL A 71 -11.57 2.70 -0.62
N ARG A 72 -10.68 2.50 -1.59
CA ARG A 72 -11.07 2.43 -3.00
C ARG A 72 -11.48 1.00 -3.33
N VAL A 73 -12.75 0.81 -3.68
CA VAL A 73 -13.26 -0.50 -4.13
C VAL A 73 -13.08 -0.66 -5.64
N PRO A 74 -13.02 -1.90 -6.16
CA PRO A 74 -12.88 -2.13 -7.59
C PRO A 74 -14.01 -1.52 -8.43
N GLN A 75 -13.74 -1.33 -9.72
CA GLN A 75 -14.73 -0.82 -10.70
C GLN A 75 -15.33 0.53 -10.31
N THR A 76 -14.61 1.34 -9.51
CA THR A 76 -15.04 2.69 -9.14
C THR A 76 -15.11 3.56 -10.40
N PRO A 77 -16.28 4.16 -10.72
CA PRO A 77 -16.40 5.07 -11.86
C PRO A 77 -15.49 6.29 -11.72
N ARG A 78 -14.93 6.78 -12.84
CA ARG A 78 -13.98 7.91 -12.84
C ARG A 78 -14.46 9.14 -12.06
N ALA A 79 -15.74 9.52 -12.20
CA ALA A 79 -16.29 10.67 -11.49
C ALA A 79 -16.31 10.47 -9.95
N GLN A 80 -16.51 9.24 -9.49
CA GLN A 80 -16.47 8.91 -8.07
C GLN A 80 -15.02 8.85 -7.55
N ASP A 81 -14.10 8.31 -8.36
CA ASP A 81 -12.65 8.38 -8.11
C ASP A 81 -12.16 9.83 -7.96
N ASP A 82 -12.60 10.74 -8.84
CA ASP A 82 -12.20 12.15 -8.78
C ASP A 82 -12.76 12.82 -7.51
N ALA A 83 -14.00 12.50 -7.11
CA ALA A 83 -14.59 12.98 -5.86
C ALA A 83 -13.88 12.38 -4.62
N PHE A 84 -13.48 11.12 -4.68
CA PHE A 84 -12.73 10.43 -3.64
C PHE A 84 -11.35 11.06 -3.41
N VAL A 85 -10.63 11.36 -4.49
CA VAL A 85 -9.35 12.10 -4.47
C VAL A 85 -9.52 13.51 -3.93
N ALA A 86 -10.59 14.21 -4.32
CA ALA A 86 -10.91 15.53 -3.77
C ALA A 86 -11.18 15.46 -2.24
N GLY A 87 -11.86 14.40 -1.78
CA GLY A 87 -12.09 14.13 -0.36
C GLY A 87 -10.79 13.97 0.42
N MET A 88 -9.86 13.14 -0.07
CA MET A 88 -8.53 12.95 0.54
C MET A 88 -7.79 14.28 0.67
N THR A 89 -7.79 15.08 -0.40
CA THR A 89 -7.15 16.40 -0.43
C THR A 89 -7.77 17.35 0.59
N ALA A 90 -9.11 17.33 0.74
CA ALA A 90 -9.81 18.18 1.71
C ALA A 90 -9.52 17.79 3.16
N ASP A 91 -9.53 16.49 3.50
CA ASP A 91 -9.16 16.04 4.85
C ASP A 91 -7.71 16.36 5.18
N ARG A 92 -6.81 16.16 4.21
CA ARG A 92 -5.39 16.49 4.39
C ARG A 92 -5.18 17.98 4.63
N SER A 93 -5.89 18.82 3.89
CA SER A 93 -5.89 20.28 4.06
C SER A 93 -6.46 20.72 5.41
N ALA A 94 -7.40 19.93 5.96
CA ALA A 94 -7.92 20.10 7.31
C ALA A 94 -6.99 19.54 8.41
N GLY A 95 -5.80 19.06 8.05
CA GLY A 95 -4.80 18.53 8.99
C GLY A 95 -5.13 17.14 9.54
N ARG A 96 -6.05 16.41 8.92
CA ARG A 96 -6.37 15.02 9.30
C ARG A 96 -5.34 14.06 8.72
N ALA A 97 -5.10 12.97 9.44
CA ALA A 97 -4.29 11.88 8.91
C ALA A 97 -5.11 11.10 7.87
N VAL A 98 -4.52 10.82 6.70
CA VAL A 98 -5.19 10.17 5.58
C VAL A 98 -4.47 8.88 5.22
N ALA A 99 -5.15 7.75 5.38
CA ALA A 99 -4.67 6.43 4.98
C ALA A 99 -5.44 5.97 3.73
N LEU A 100 -4.75 5.39 2.75
CA LEU A 100 -5.37 4.88 1.52
C LEU A 100 -5.19 3.37 1.41
N ALA A 101 -6.30 2.67 1.21
CA ALA A 101 -6.36 1.25 0.85
C ALA A 101 -7.04 1.12 -0.52
N ASP A 102 -6.32 0.67 -1.55
CA ASP A 102 -6.90 0.38 -2.86
C ASP A 102 -7.09 -1.13 -3.04
N LEU A 103 -8.35 -1.55 -3.23
CA LEU A 103 -8.75 -2.95 -3.26
C LEU A 103 -8.80 -3.51 -4.68
N SER A 104 -8.25 -2.79 -5.66
CA SER A 104 -8.32 -3.15 -7.08
C SER A 104 -7.44 -4.33 -7.48
N TYR A 105 -6.53 -4.77 -6.61
CA TYR A 105 -5.51 -5.79 -6.88
C TYR A 105 -6.06 -7.07 -7.52
N LEU A 106 -7.11 -7.65 -6.93
CA LEU A 106 -7.70 -8.91 -7.43
C LEU A 106 -8.57 -8.72 -8.68
N HIS A 107 -8.79 -7.48 -9.12
CA HIS A 107 -9.73 -7.16 -10.19
C HIS A 107 -9.03 -6.64 -11.44
N SER A 108 -8.14 -5.65 -11.32
CA SER A 108 -7.47 -5.05 -12.48
C SER A 108 -6.18 -4.32 -12.12
N TYR A 109 -5.04 -4.91 -12.51
CA TYR A 109 -3.73 -4.26 -12.43
C TYR A 109 -3.69 -2.96 -13.23
N SER A 110 -4.37 -2.88 -14.37
CA SER A 110 -4.41 -1.65 -15.16
C SER A 110 -5.17 -0.52 -14.47
N GLU A 111 -6.33 -0.81 -13.85
CA GLU A 111 -7.08 0.22 -13.12
C GLU A 111 -6.35 0.68 -11.86
N GLN A 112 -5.68 -0.25 -11.17
CA GLN A 112 -4.84 0.04 -10.01
C GLN A 112 -3.66 0.94 -10.40
N ALA A 113 -2.89 0.56 -11.43
CA ALA A 113 -1.79 1.34 -11.96
C ALA A 113 -2.22 2.76 -12.39
N ASP A 114 -3.35 2.88 -13.07
CA ASP A 114 -3.91 4.18 -13.48
C ASP A 114 -4.29 5.05 -12.29
N PHE A 115 -4.78 4.47 -11.19
CA PHE A 115 -5.04 5.21 -9.96
C PHE A 115 -3.73 5.65 -9.27
N ALA A 116 -2.79 4.72 -9.09
CA ALA A 116 -1.49 4.98 -8.48
C ALA A 116 -0.72 6.09 -9.21
N ARG A 117 -0.61 6.00 -10.54
CA ARG A 117 0.00 7.06 -11.38
C ARG A 117 -0.63 8.43 -11.17
N ARG A 118 -1.97 8.50 -11.08
CA ARG A 118 -2.67 9.78 -10.91
C ARG A 118 -2.39 10.41 -9.55
N ILE A 119 -2.37 9.62 -8.47
CA ILE A 119 -2.09 10.17 -7.13
C ILE A 119 -0.62 10.53 -6.95
N LEU A 120 0.29 9.82 -7.62
CA LEU A 120 1.72 10.16 -7.69
C LEU A 120 1.93 11.46 -8.47
N ALA A 121 1.40 11.55 -9.71
CA ALA A 121 1.58 12.71 -10.57
C ALA A 121 0.93 13.99 -10.03
N SER A 122 -0.13 13.88 -9.23
CA SER A 122 -0.76 15.03 -8.57
C SER A 122 -0.06 15.46 -7.28
N GLY A 123 0.94 14.71 -6.80
CA GLY A 123 1.60 14.94 -5.52
C GLY A 123 0.72 14.64 -4.30
N LEU A 124 -0.43 13.98 -4.49
CA LEU A 124 -1.28 13.54 -3.38
C LEU A 124 -0.64 12.38 -2.62
N ALA A 125 -0.01 11.45 -3.33
CA ALA A 125 0.65 10.28 -2.73
C ALA A 125 1.68 10.67 -1.66
N ALA A 126 2.48 11.71 -1.92
CA ALA A 126 3.47 12.28 -1.00
C ALA A 126 2.86 12.85 0.31
N GLN A 127 1.55 13.06 0.35
CA GLN A 127 0.85 13.67 1.47
C GLN A 127 0.07 12.67 2.34
N LEU A 128 0.02 11.40 1.92
CA LEU A 128 -0.66 10.33 2.65
C LEU A 128 0.13 9.95 3.92
N ASP A 129 -0.60 9.52 4.93
CA ASP A 129 -0.05 8.91 6.15
C ASP A 129 0.01 7.38 6.07
N ALA A 130 -0.57 6.79 5.02
CA ALA A 130 -0.38 5.39 4.66
C ALA A 130 -0.89 5.09 3.25
N TYR A 131 -0.31 4.06 2.63
CA TYR A 131 -0.78 3.51 1.35
C TYR A 131 -0.57 2.00 1.31
N SER A 132 -1.57 1.26 0.85
CA SER A 132 -1.39 -0.13 0.41
C SER A 132 -2.41 -0.49 -0.67
N SER A 133 -2.08 -1.47 -1.51
CA SER A 133 -2.89 -1.96 -2.62
C SER A 133 -2.57 -3.42 -3.02
N TRP A 134 -2.23 -4.28 -2.06
CA TRP A 134 -1.72 -5.63 -2.36
C TRP A 134 -2.56 -6.81 -1.83
N ASN A 135 -2.71 -7.83 -2.68
CA ASN A 135 -3.23 -9.17 -2.38
C ASN A 135 -4.70 -9.19 -1.96
N THR A 136 -4.99 -9.38 -0.67
CA THR A 136 -6.37 -9.49 -0.17
C THR A 136 -6.84 -8.17 0.42
N ASN A 137 -8.15 -8.01 0.51
CA ASN A 137 -8.77 -6.90 1.21
C ASN A 137 -8.18 -6.69 2.62
N ALA A 138 -7.96 -7.80 3.34
CA ALA A 138 -7.39 -7.74 4.67
C ALA A 138 -5.92 -7.32 4.67
N ASN A 139 -5.11 -7.83 3.72
CA ASN A 139 -3.72 -7.41 3.58
C ASN A 139 -3.60 -5.91 3.33
N THR A 140 -4.38 -5.39 2.36
CA THR A 140 -4.38 -3.98 2.00
C THR A 140 -4.80 -3.09 3.18
N VAL A 141 -5.98 -3.35 3.75
CA VAL A 141 -6.52 -2.51 4.83
C VAL A 141 -5.66 -2.62 6.09
N GLY A 142 -5.22 -3.82 6.45
CA GLY A 142 -4.43 -4.05 7.66
C GLY A 142 -3.08 -3.34 7.60
N THR A 143 -2.42 -3.36 6.43
CA THR A 143 -1.14 -2.67 6.21
C THR A 143 -1.31 -1.15 6.28
N ALA A 144 -2.29 -0.60 5.57
CA ALA A 144 -2.55 0.85 5.59
C ALA A 144 -2.94 1.36 7.00
N LEU A 145 -3.75 0.60 7.75
CA LEU A 145 -4.07 0.94 9.13
C LEU A 145 -2.83 0.89 10.03
N ALA A 146 -2.01 -0.15 9.91
CA ALA A 146 -0.85 -0.34 10.75
C ALA A 146 0.20 0.77 10.55
N GLU A 147 0.46 1.17 9.31
CA GLU A 147 1.35 2.29 8.96
C GLU A 147 0.82 3.61 9.56
N ALA A 148 -0.44 3.95 9.31
CA ALA A 148 -1.04 5.20 9.81
C ALA A 148 -1.07 5.27 11.34
N ILE A 149 -1.32 4.14 12.01
CA ILE A 149 -1.30 4.03 13.46
C ILE A 149 0.13 4.17 14.00
N ALA A 150 1.12 3.52 13.38
CA ALA A 150 2.52 3.66 13.81
C ALA A 150 3.00 5.11 13.68
N ALA A 151 2.73 5.77 12.54
CA ALA A 151 3.04 7.18 12.33
C ALA A 151 2.32 8.08 13.34
N GLY A 152 1.00 7.88 13.51
CA GLY A 152 0.17 8.66 14.42
C GLY A 152 0.58 8.52 15.91
N ALA A 153 0.98 7.32 16.32
CA ALA A 153 1.48 7.05 17.67
C ALA A 153 2.85 7.71 17.88
N GLY A 154 3.77 7.55 16.92
CA GLY A 154 5.10 8.19 16.98
C GLY A 154 5.00 9.70 17.10
N ARG A 155 4.07 10.36 16.38
CA ARG A 155 3.85 11.81 16.48
C ARG A 155 3.37 12.20 17.88
N ARG A 156 2.47 11.42 18.48
CA ARG A 156 1.94 11.66 19.84
C ARG A 156 2.99 11.47 20.93
N THR A 157 3.94 10.56 20.74
CA THR A 157 5.02 10.28 21.71
C THR A 157 6.31 11.03 21.41
N ASN A 158 6.32 11.93 20.42
CA ASN A 158 7.52 12.64 19.95
C ASN A 158 8.68 11.70 19.59
N SER A 159 8.35 10.53 19.03
CA SER A 159 9.28 9.50 18.55
C SER A 159 9.02 9.15 17.08
N TYR A 160 8.36 10.04 16.35
CA TYR A 160 8.08 9.88 14.92
C TYR A 160 9.39 9.93 14.13
N ASP A 161 9.66 8.88 13.38
CA ASP A 161 10.76 8.82 12.44
C ASP A 161 10.22 9.06 11.02
N ALA A 162 10.42 10.28 10.52
CA ALA A 162 9.96 10.68 9.20
C ALA A 162 10.66 9.90 8.08
N LEU A 163 11.93 9.51 8.25
CA LEU A 163 12.67 8.77 7.23
C LEU A 163 12.16 7.33 7.16
N ALA A 164 11.95 6.69 8.31
CA ALA A 164 11.41 5.33 8.35
C ALA A 164 10.00 5.28 7.73
N HIS A 165 9.14 6.25 8.05
CA HIS A 165 7.81 6.34 7.47
C HIS A 165 7.85 6.50 5.95
N ARG A 166 8.60 7.49 5.44
CA ARG A 166 8.78 7.70 3.99
C ARG A 166 9.33 6.47 3.28
N THR A 167 10.33 5.82 3.89
CA THR A 167 10.92 4.59 3.35
C THR A 167 9.87 3.50 3.24
N PHE A 168 9.04 3.32 4.26
CA PHE A 168 7.96 2.33 4.24
C PHE A 168 6.93 2.66 3.14
N THR A 169 6.40 3.89 3.10
CA THR A 169 5.43 4.31 2.08
C THR A 169 6.01 4.16 0.66
N PHE A 170 7.28 4.50 0.47
CA PHE A 170 8.00 4.31 -0.80
C PHE A 170 8.03 2.84 -1.22
N VAL A 171 8.33 1.92 -0.28
CA VAL A 171 8.29 0.47 -0.56
C VAL A 171 6.88 0.01 -0.91
N MET A 172 5.82 0.53 -0.27
CA MET A 172 4.43 0.18 -0.64
C MET A 172 4.09 0.60 -2.07
N PHE A 173 4.52 1.78 -2.52
CA PHE A 173 4.33 2.14 -3.95
C PHE A 173 5.21 1.32 -4.89
N LEU A 174 6.39 0.90 -4.44
CA LEU A 174 7.28 0.09 -5.27
C LEU A 174 6.78 -1.34 -5.42
N ASP A 175 6.28 -1.95 -4.34
CA ASP A 175 5.76 -3.32 -4.33
C ASP A 175 4.32 -3.35 -4.87
N ASP A 176 3.38 -2.77 -4.13
CA ASP A 176 1.94 -2.88 -4.39
C ASP A 176 1.54 -2.31 -5.76
N TYR A 177 2.22 -1.24 -6.22
CA TYR A 177 1.99 -0.66 -7.55
C TYR A 177 3.03 -1.11 -8.58
N ALA A 178 4.28 -0.66 -8.49
CA ALA A 178 5.21 -0.83 -9.62
C ALA A 178 5.58 -2.30 -9.88
N PHE A 179 5.86 -3.08 -8.84
CA PHE A 179 6.17 -4.49 -9.03
C PHE A 179 4.94 -5.23 -9.55
N HIS A 180 3.81 -5.11 -8.86
CA HIS A 180 2.63 -5.91 -9.17
C HIS A 180 1.92 -5.52 -10.47
N ASP A 181 1.79 -4.24 -10.76
CA ASP A 181 1.00 -3.79 -11.90
C ASP A 181 1.81 -3.59 -13.18
N GLU A 182 3.13 -3.41 -13.06
CA GLU A 182 4.00 -3.08 -14.20
C GLU A 182 5.06 -4.14 -14.47
N VAL A 183 5.88 -4.46 -13.46
CA VAL A 183 7.06 -5.33 -13.65
C VAL A 183 6.66 -6.79 -13.75
N ARG A 184 5.86 -7.29 -12.80
CA ARG A 184 5.44 -8.70 -12.75
C ARG A 184 4.72 -9.14 -14.03
N PRO A 185 3.78 -8.38 -14.63
CA PRO A 185 3.18 -8.76 -15.91
C PRO A 185 4.22 -8.93 -17.04
N ASP A 186 5.29 -8.13 -17.05
CA ASP A 186 6.39 -8.29 -18.01
C ASP A 186 7.26 -9.53 -17.72
N LEU A 187 7.52 -9.83 -16.45
CA LEU A 187 8.20 -11.07 -16.05
C LEU A 187 7.37 -12.30 -16.46
N ASP A 188 6.08 -12.30 -16.14
CA ASP A 188 5.15 -13.40 -16.42
C ASP A 188 4.98 -13.58 -17.94
N ALA A 189 4.89 -12.50 -18.71
CA ALA A 189 4.88 -12.56 -20.18
C ALA A 189 6.19 -13.13 -20.76
N THR A 190 7.33 -12.79 -20.15
CA THR A 190 8.64 -13.34 -20.54
C THR A 190 8.71 -14.85 -20.26
N LEU A 191 8.20 -15.30 -19.12
CA LEU A 191 8.12 -16.72 -18.77
C LEU A 191 7.21 -17.50 -19.73
N VAL A 192 6.04 -16.95 -20.05
CA VAL A 192 5.11 -17.54 -21.03
C VAL A 192 5.75 -17.65 -22.40
N ALA A 193 6.49 -16.63 -22.85
CA ALA A 193 7.22 -16.68 -24.12
C ALA A 193 8.33 -17.77 -24.14
N GLN A 194 8.81 -18.19 -22.98
CA GLN A 194 9.76 -19.31 -22.82
C GLN A 194 9.06 -20.67 -22.64
N GLY A 195 7.72 -20.72 -22.69
CA GLY A 195 6.94 -21.92 -22.46
C GLY A 195 6.79 -22.32 -20.99
N ILE A 196 7.02 -21.39 -20.06
CA ILE A 196 6.87 -21.60 -18.61
C ILE A 196 5.55 -20.96 -18.17
N GLU A 197 4.53 -21.80 -17.98
CA GLU A 197 3.19 -21.37 -17.56
C GLU A 197 2.99 -21.43 -16.04
N ASP A 198 3.71 -22.31 -15.34
CA ASP A 198 3.68 -22.38 -13.87
C ASP A 198 4.75 -21.47 -13.26
N HIS A 199 4.31 -20.41 -12.61
CA HIS A 199 5.19 -19.43 -11.98
C HIS A 199 5.33 -19.63 -10.47
N SER A 200 4.72 -20.69 -9.92
CA SER A 200 4.71 -20.95 -8.47
C SER A 200 6.08 -21.35 -7.92
N LEU A 201 6.92 -21.99 -8.74
CA LEU A 201 8.30 -22.31 -8.44
C LEU A 201 9.12 -22.43 -9.74
N LEU A 202 10.05 -21.50 -9.93
CA LEU A 202 10.94 -21.48 -11.07
C LEU A 202 12.20 -22.30 -10.79
N SER A 203 12.81 -22.84 -11.86
CA SER A 203 14.14 -23.43 -11.72
C SER A 203 15.17 -22.38 -11.28
N PRO A 204 16.26 -22.75 -10.60
CA PRO A 204 17.24 -21.77 -10.11
C PRO A 204 17.79 -20.83 -11.19
N GLU A 205 18.02 -21.34 -12.41
CA GLU A 205 18.50 -20.54 -13.53
C GLU A 205 17.46 -19.52 -14.01
N VAL A 206 16.20 -19.95 -14.16
CA VAL A 206 15.10 -19.09 -14.57
C VAL A 206 14.80 -18.05 -13.48
N ALA A 207 14.76 -18.47 -12.22
CA ALA A 207 14.59 -17.58 -11.07
C ALA A 207 15.68 -16.50 -11.00
N ALA A 208 16.94 -16.87 -11.24
CA ALA A 208 18.05 -15.92 -11.28
C ALA A 208 17.92 -14.92 -12.44
N ALA A 209 17.52 -15.38 -13.63
CA ALA A 209 17.26 -14.52 -14.78
C ALA A 209 16.09 -13.56 -14.53
N MET A 210 14.97 -14.04 -13.97
CA MET A 210 13.82 -13.20 -13.63
C MET A 210 14.14 -12.23 -12.50
N SER A 211 14.90 -12.63 -11.49
CA SER A 211 15.38 -11.74 -10.42
C SER A 211 16.30 -10.62 -10.95
N GLN A 212 17.14 -10.91 -11.95
CA GLN A 212 17.93 -9.88 -12.62
C GLN A 212 17.06 -8.90 -13.41
N ARG A 213 16.04 -9.41 -14.12
CA ARG A 213 15.10 -8.59 -14.89
C ARG A 213 14.23 -7.72 -13.99
N ASP A 214 13.68 -8.30 -12.92
CA ASP A 214 12.93 -7.62 -11.87
C ASP A 214 13.72 -6.41 -11.34
N ARG A 215 14.95 -6.66 -10.89
CA ARG A 215 15.86 -5.59 -10.41
C ARG A 215 16.07 -4.48 -11.43
N ALA A 216 16.24 -4.82 -12.71
CA ALA A 216 16.50 -3.82 -13.74
C ALA A 216 15.27 -2.94 -14.00
N LEU A 217 14.08 -3.54 -14.12
CA LEU A 217 12.84 -2.82 -14.39
C LEU A 217 12.38 -2.03 -13.16
N LEU A 218 12.34 -2.67 -12.01
CA LEU A 218 11.85 -2.06 -10.77
C LEU A 218 12.76 -0.92 -10.29
N TRP A 219 14.08 -0.97 -10.57
CA TRP A 219 14.98 0.15 -10.33
C TRP A 219 14.56 1.42 -11.09
N MET A 220 14.05 1.29 -12.32
CA MET A 220 13.59 2.46 -13.10
C MET A 220 12.35 3.09 -12.48
N TYR A 221 11.38 2.27 -12.07
CA TYR A 221 10.20 2.74 -11.36
C TYR A 221 10.55 3.35 -10.00
N ALA A 222 11.48 2.75 -9.25
CA ALA A 222 11.95 3.26 -7.98
C ALA A 222 12.45 4.71 -8.07
N GLN A 223 13.23 5.05 -9.10
CA GLN A 223 13.70 6.42 -9.31
C GLN A 223 12.54 7.39 -9.59
N GLN A 224 11.59 6.99 -10.44
CA GLN A 224 10.45 7.83 -10.82
C GLN A 224 9.49 8.06 -9.65
N ILE A 225 9.16 7.00 -8.91
CA ILE A 225 8.28 7.04 -7.75
C ILE A 225 8.91 7.89 -6.65
N LEU A 226 10.21 7.73 -6.36
CA LEU A 226 10.87 8.53 -5.33
C LEU A 226 10.85 10.02 -5.66
N GLU A 227 11.12 10.39 -6.91
CA GLU A 227 11.06 11.79 -7.35
C GLU A 227 9.65 12.40 -7.17
N GLN A 228 8.60 11.58 -7.34
CA GLN A 228 7.20 12.02 -7.16
C GLN A 228 6.76 12.05 -5.69
N LEU A 229 7.26 11.14 -4.86
CA LEU A 229 6.92 11.06 -3.44
C LEU A 229 7.74 12.05 -2.59
N ASP A 230 9.06 12.06 -2.77
CA ASP A 230 9.99 12.79 -1.91
C ASP A 230 11.23 13.26 -2.71
N PRO A 231 11.11 14.30 -3.57
CA PRO A 231 12.21 14.80 -4.40
C PRO A 231 13.40 15.39 -3.61
N GLY A 232 13.26 15.50 -2.28
CA GLY A 232 14.34 15.87 -1.37
C GLY A 232 15.27 14.71 -0.98
N TYR A 233 15.02 13.51 -1.49
CA TYR A 233 15.75 12.29 -1.17
C TYR A 233 16.29 11.58 -2.41
N HIS A 234 17.26 10.70 -2.21
CA HIS A 234 17.75 9.76 -3.20
C HIS A 234 17.86 8.35 -2.61
N ILE A 235 17.90 7.35 -3.49
CA ILE A 235 18.16 5.95 -3.14
C ILE A 235 19.66 5.80 -2.87
N ALA A 236 20.05 5.67 -1.61
CA ALA A 236 21.45 5.47 -1.21
C ALA A 236 21.89 4.01 -1.37
N ALA A 237 20.98 3.08 -1.11
CA ALA A 237 21.16 1.65 -1.36
C ALA A 237 19.79 1.01 -1.62
N MET A 238 19.75 0.04 -2.53
CA MET A 238 18.54 -0.78 -2.71
C MET A 238 18.91 -2.17 -3.22
N SER A 239 18.30 -3.19 -2.63
CA SER A 239 18.34 -4.58 -3.06
C SER A 239 16.95 -5.02 -3.47
N ILE A 240 16.85 -5.62 -4.66
CA ILE A 240 15.63 -6.18 -5.24
C ILE A 240 15.91 -7.63 -5.63
N GLY A 241 14.96 -8.51 -5.41
CA GLY A 241 15.03 -9.88 -5.89
C GLY A 241 13.81 -10.73 -5.53
N LEU A 242 13.72 -11.92 -6.12
CA LEU A 242 12.62 -12.86 -5.88
C LEU A 242 12.91 -13.75 -4.65
N PRO A 243 12.20 -13.59 -3.52
CA PRO A 243 12.55 -14.26 -2.27
C PRO A 243 12.28 -15.78 -2.29
N TRP A 244 11.32 -16.23 -3.11
CA TRP A 244 10.88 -17.64 -3.13
C TRP A 244 11.04 -18.30 -4.50
N SER A 245 11.94 -17.79 -5.34
CA SER A 245 12.15 -18.29 -6.72
C SER A 245 10.84 -18.36 -7.53
N ARG A 246 9.97 -17.36 -7.36
CA ARG A 246 8.68 -17.20 -8.04
C ARG A 246 8.44 -15.71 -8.31
N THR A 247 7.61 -15.38 -9.30
CA THR A 247 7.28 -13.99 -9.64
C THR A 247 6.10 -13.42 -8.84
N PHE A 248 5.59 -14.18 -7.85
CA PHE A 248 4.42 -13.75 -7.07
C PHE A 248 4.67 -12.50 -6.24
N GLU A 249 5.85 -12.35 -5.65
CA GLU A 249 6.24 -11.22 -4.80
C GLU A 249 7.72 -10.90 -5.01
N THR A 250 8.12 -9.67 -4.69
CA THR A 250 9.52 -9.24 -4.71
C THR A 250 9.97 -8.82 -3.31
N SER A 251 11.24 -9.02 -3.00
CA SER A 251 11.86 -8.51 -1.78
C SER A 251 12.55 -7.19 -2.08
N ILE A 252 12.18 -6.13 -1.38
CA ILE A 252 12.78 -4.80 -1.49
C ILE A 252 13.39 -4.44 -0.14
N ASP A 253 14.70 -4.20 -0.12
CA ASP A 253 15.40 -3.55 0.99
C ASP A 253 15.99 -2.24 0.47
N VAL A 254 15.67 -1.12 1.10
CA VAL A 254 16.03 0.22 0.60
C VAL A 254 16.44 1.15 1.74
N GLY A 255 17.52 1.88 1.49
CA GLY A 255 17.97 3.00 2.30
C GLY A 255 17.81 4.31 1.51
N LEU A 256 16.95 5.20 2.01
CA LEU A 256 16.81 6.56 1.50
C LEU A 256 17.73 7.52 2.27
N ALA A 257 18.28 8.52 1.58
CA ALA A 257 19.08 9.58 2.19
C ALA A 257 18.68 10.96 1.61
N PRO A 258 18.76 12.04 2.40
CA PRO A 258 18.46 13.37 1.90
C PRO A 258 19.48 13.78 0.82
N ASN A 259 19.02 14.58 -0.14
CA ASN A 259 19.89 15.19 -1.14
C ASN A 259 20.87 16.16 -0.47
N LEU A 260 22.09 16.23 -1.02
CA LEU A 260 23.17 17.12 -0.56
C LEU A 260 22.93 18.57 -0.97
#